data_AF-A0A1H8NH78-F1
#
_entry.id   AF-A0A1H8NH78-F1
#
_cell.length_a   1.000
_cell.length_b   1.000
_cell.length_c   1.000
_cell.angle_alpha   90.00
_cell.angle_beta   90.00
_cell.angle_gamma   90.00
#
_symmetry.space_group_name_H-M   'P 1'
#
loop_
_entity.id
_entity.type
_entity.pdbx_description
1 polymer ?
#
loop_
_entity_poly.entity_id
_entity_poly.type
_entity_poly.pdbx_seq_one_letter_code
_entity_poly.pdbx_strand_id
1 'polypeptide(L)' 'MPDDTIGIDISKATLDIHRLSDGKMMSFSNCPAGFKALSKFCAQT' A
#
# COMPACT_ATOMS: atom_id res chain seq x y z
N MET A 1 -16.33 -13.05 2.84
CA MET A 1 -15.20 -12.26 2.31
C MET A 1 -14.28 -12.04 3.50
N PRO A 2 -13.09 -12.66 3.57
CA PRO A 2 -12.17 -12.32 4.65
C PRO A 2 -11.80 -10.83 4.50
N ASP A 3 -11.76 -10.10 5.60
CA ASP A 3 -11.35 -8.70 5.61
C ASP A 3 -9.88 -8.60 5.18
N ASP A 4 -9.61 -8.07 3.98
CA ASP A 4 -8.23 -7.85 3.52
C ASP A 4 -7.69 -6.56 4.16
N THR A 5 -6.72 -6.72 5.05
CA THR A 5 -6.13 -5.63 5.82
C THR A 5 -4.80 -5.21 5.23
N ILE A 6 -4.62 -3.91 5.03
CA ILE A 6 -3.38 -3.31 4.53
C ILE A 6 -2.87 -2.32 5.59
N GLY A 7 -1.69 -2.58 6.12
CA GLY A 7 -0.93 -1.63 6.95
C GLY A 7 -0.09 -0.70 6.06
N ILE A 8 -0.03 0.58 6.42
CA ILE A 8 0.76 1.59 5.70
C ILE A 8 1.57 2.39 6.72
N ASP A 9 2.88 2.32 6.63
CA ASP A 9 3.81 3.22 7.32
C ASP A 9 4.19 4.39 6.40
N ILE A 10 4.22 5.60 6.95
CA ILE A 10 4.35 6.83 6.16
C ILE A 10 5.56 7.61 6.64
N SER A 11 6.49 7.84 5.72
CA SER A 11 7.64 8.71 5.93
C SER A 11 7.53 9.98 5.07
N LYS A 12 8.54 10.86 5.16
CA LYS A 12 8.63 12.03 4.26
C LYS A 12 8.78 11.65 2.79
N ALA A 13 9.32 10.47 2.48
CA ALA A 13 9.69 10.08 1.13
C ALA A 13 8.91 8.88 0.61
N THR A 14 8.38 8.04 1.50
CA THR A 14 7.82 6.72 1.16
C THR A 14 6.48 6.43 1.84
N LEU A 15 5.72 5.55 1.20
CA LEU A 15 4.54 4.85 1.71
C LEU A 15 4.89 3.36 1.70
N ASP A 16 5.19 2.81 2.85
CA ASP A 16 5.63 1.42 3.02
C ASP A 16 4.43 0.56 3.42
N ILE A 17 4.14 -0.46 2.64
CA ILE A 17 2.86 -1.16 2.63
C ILE A 17 3.07 -2.63 2.97
N HIS A 18 2.17 -3.16 3.80
CA HIS A 18 2.11 -4.57 4.16
C HIS A 18 0.67 -5.07 4.09
N ARG A 19 0.39 -6.01 3.19
CA ARG A 19 -0.92 -6.67 3.06
C ARG A 19 -0.94 -7.95 3.88
N LEU A 20 -1.90 -8.08 4.79
CA LEU A 20 -1.94 -9.23 5.71
C LEU A 20 -2.43 -10.52 5.06
N SER A 21 -3.32 -10.44 4.06
CA SER A 21 -3.91 -11.62 3.43
C SER A 21 -2.89 -12.47 2.66
N ASP A 22 -1.92 -11.83 1.99
CA ASP A 22 -0.92 -12.49 1.15
C ASP A 22 0.53 -12.18 1.55
N GLY A 23 0.74 -11.39 2.60
CA GLY A 23 2.06 -11.00 3.08
C GLY A 23 2.83 -10.10 2.11
N LYS A 24 2.19 -9.54 1.07
CA LYS A 24 2.90 -8.67 0.12
C LYS A 24 3.38 -7.41 0.81
N MET A 25 4.65 -7.08 0.54
CA MET A 25 5.28 -5.85 0.95
C MET A 25 5.67 -5.02 -0.28
N MET A 26 5.45 -3.71 -0.21
CA MET A 26 5.86 -2.79 -1.27
C MET A 26 6.12 -1.40 -0.72
N SER A 27 6.81 -0.56 -1.51
CA SER A 27 7.03 0.85 -1.16
C SER A 27 6.71 1.73 -2.36
N PHE A 28 6.02 2.84 -2.12
CA PHE A 28 5.81 3.90 -3.10
C PHE A 28 6.41 5.21 -2.63
N SER A 29 6.68 6.13 -3.54
CA SER A 29 7.05 7.49 -3.17
C SER A 29 5.87 8.23 -2.53
N ASN A 30 6.13 9.03 -1.48
CA ASN A 30 5.15 9.94 -0.89
C ASN A 30 4.96 11.18 -1.79
N CYS A 31 4.36 10.96 -2.95
CA CYS A 31 4.02 11.97 -3.94
C CYS A 31 2.75 11.55 -4.71
N PRO A 32 2.12 12.45 -5.48
CA PRO A 32 0.86 12.15 -6.18
C PRO A 32 0.93 10.88 -7.06
N ALA A 33 2.06 10.62 -7.72
CA ALA A 33 2.24 9.41 -8.51
C ALA A 33 2.26 8.13 -7.65
N GLY A 34 2.89 8.17 -6.48
CA GLY A 34 2.90 7.06 -5.54
C GLY A 34 1.54 6.82 -4.88
N PHE A 35 0.79 7.88 -4.54
CA PHE A 35 -0.61 7.72 -4.11
C PHE A 35 -1.49 7.07 -5.18
N LYS A 36 -1.29 7.41 -6.47
CA LYS A 36 -1.99 6.74 -7.58
C LYS A 36 -1.61 5.26 -7.68
N ALA A 37 -0.35 4.92 -7.44
CA ALA A 37 0.10 3.53 -7.42
C ALA A 37 -0.46 2.76 -6.21
N LEU A 38 -0.49 3.38 -5.03
CA LEU A 38 -1.15 2.85 -3.82
C LEU A 38 -2.63 2.57 -4.06
N SER A 39 -3.37 3.53 -4.64
CA SER A 39 -4.78 3.34 -4.95
C SER A 39 -5.01 2.15 -5.89
N LYS A 40 -4.16 1.98 -6.92
CA LYS A 40 -4.22 0.80 -7.80
C LYS A 40 -3.93 -0.50 -7.05
N PHE A 41 -2.95 -0.50 -6.14
CA PHE A 41 -2.64 -1.67 -5.33
C PHE A 41 -3.83 -2.07 -4.45
N CYS A 42 -4.43 -1.12 -3.74
CA CYS A 42 -5.60 -1.36 -2.90
C CYS A 42 -6.84 -1.82 -3.69
N ALA A 43 -6.95 -1.50 -4.98
CA ALA A 43 -8.04 -1.95 -5.84
C ALA A 43 -7.86 -3.38 -6.39
N GLN A 44 -6.70 -4.01 -6.20
CA GLN A 44 -6.41 -5.39 -6.62
C GLN A 44 -6.82 -6.40 -5.53
N THR A 45 -7.98 -6.19 -4.90
CA THR A 45 -8.61 -7.10 -3.93
C THR A 45 -9.42 -8.17 -4.62
#